data_AF-A0A8J6T7M9-F1
#
_entry.id   AF-A0A8J6T7M9-F1
#
_cell.length_a   1.000
_cell.length_b   1.000
_cell.length_c   1.000
_cell.angle_alpha   90.00
_cell.angle_beta   90.00
_cell.angle_gamma   90.00
#
_symmetry.space_group_name_H-M   'P 1'
#
loop_
_entity.id
_entity.type
_entity.pdbx_description
1 polymer ?
#
loop_
_entity_poly.entity_id
_entity_poly.type
_entity_poly.pdbx_seq_one_letter_code
_entity_poly.pdbx_strand_id
1 'polypeptide(L)'
;MKQLTPEDKKKLLSNAFWDKNVDENQLYDFIIGKIETLPFFDKKLIFCRLLSTYDWYTLIKLVPKKLLREALADDVLGRLYPKELKEKYKYAREILFK
;
A
#
# COMPACT_ATOMS: atom_id res chain seq x y z
N MET A 1 9.89 -1.14 -18.90
CA MET A 1 9.86 -1.20 -17.41
C MET A 1 9.55 -2.62 -16.99
N LYS A 2 10.34 -3.24 -16.11
CA LYS A 2 10.11 -4.61 -15.64
C LYS A 2 8.86 -4.66 -14.74
N GLN A 3 7.90 -5.53 -15.05
CA GLN A 3 6.74 -5.78 -14.20
C GLN A 3 7.18 -6.62 -12.97
N LEU A 4 6.62 -6.33 -11.79
CA LEU A 4 6.86 -7.14 -10.61
C LEU A 4 6.14 -8.49 -10.78
N THR A 5 6.87 -9.58 -10.63
CA THR A 5 6.27 -10.92 -10.58
C THR A 5 5.46 -11.09 -9.27
N PRO A 6 4.55 -12.07 -9.19
CA PRO A 6 3.86 -12.38 -7.93
C PRO A 6 4.82 -12.63 -6.76
N GLU A 7 5.95 -13.30 -7.02
CA GLU A 7 6.99 -13.57 -6.04
C GLU A 7 7.70 -12.29 -5.57
N ASP A 8 8.03 -11.39 -6.50
CA ASP A 8 8.61 -10.09 -6.15
C ASP A 8 7.67 -9.27 -5.25
N LYS A 9 6.37 -9.29 -5.55
CA LYS A 9 5.35 -8.60 -4.74
C LYS A 9 5.26 -9.21 -3.34
N LYS A 10 5.22 -10.53 -3.22
CA LYS A 10 5.21 -11.21 -1.90
C LYS A 10 6.45 -10.86 -1.09
N LYS A 11 7.63 -10.85 -1.72
CA LYS A 11 8.89 -10.48 -1.06
C LYS A 11 8.88 -9.04 -0.55
N LEU A 12 8.37 -8.09 -1.33
CA LEU A 12 8.16 -6.72 -0.86
C LEU A 12 7.20 -6.70 0.34
N LEU A 13 6.06 -7.38 0.25
CA LEU A 13 5.10 -7.40 1.36
C LEU A 13 5.69 -8.02 2.64
N SER A 14 6.42 -9.13 2.52
CA SER A 14 7.15 -9.74 3.64
C SER A 14 8.15 -8.75 4.27
N ASN A 15 8.95 -8.06 3.46
CA ASN A 15 9.89 -7.04 3.93
C ASN A 15 9.19 -5.84 4.59
N ALA A 16 8.00 -5.45 4.14
CA ALA A 16 7.28 -4.34 4.75
C ALA A 16 6.67 -4.71 6.11
N PHE A 17 6.31 -5.98 6.32
CA PHE A 17 5.59 -6.48 7.50
C PHE A 17 6.39 -7.51 8.31
N TRP A 18 7.72 -7.51 8.21
CA TRP A 18 8.60 -8.48 8.88
C TRP A 18 8.43 -8.56 10.40
N ASP A 19 8.01 -7.47 11.05
CA ASP A 19 7.74 -7.35 12.50
C ASP A 19 6.31 -7.77 12.89
N LYS A 20 5.49 -8.19 11.93
CA LYS A 20 4.09 -8.55 12.12
C LYS A 20 3.89 -10.00 11.71
N ASN A 21 3.16 -10.74 12.54
CA ASN A 21 2.73 -12.10 12.21
C ASN A 21 1.52 -12.05 11.25
N VAL A 22 1.76 -11.68 10.00
CA VAL A 22 0.73 -11.61 8.95
C VAL A 22 0.99 -12.67 7.91
N ASP A 23 -0.07 -13.35 7.45
CA ASP A 23 0.05 -14.33 6.37
C ASP A 23 0.37 -13.62 5.05
N GLU A 24 1.51 -13.94 4.46
CA GLU A 24 2.00 -13.30 3.22
C GLU A 24 1.08 -13.53 2.03
N ASN A 25 0.38 -14.69 1.97
CA ASN A 25 -0.54 -14.99 0.88
C ASN A 25 -1.82 -14.18 1.02
N GLN A 26 -2.37 -14.08 2.22
CA GLN A 26 -3.53 -13.23 2.49
C GLN A 26 -3.21 -11.76 2.28
N LEU A 27 -2.03 -11.29 2.73
CA LEU A 27 -1.60 -9.93 2.50
C LEU A 27 -1.43 -9.65 1.01
N TYR A 28 -0.84 -10.57 0.26
CA TYR A 28 -0.75 -10.47 -1.19
C TYR A 28 -2.14 -10.40 -1.84
N ASP A 29 -3.03 -11.34 -1.52
CA ASP A 29 -4.39 -11.40 -2.05
C ASP A 29 -5.19 -10.13 -1.73
N PHE A 30 -4.98 -9.53 -0.55
CA PHE A 30 -5.54 -8.25 -0.18
C PHE A 30 -4.98 -7.12 -1.05
N ILE A 31 -3.66 -7.05 -1.21
CA ILE A 31 -2.99 -5.98 -1.97
C ILE A 31 -3.27 -6.05 -3.47
N ILE A 32 -3.60 -7.22 -4.02
CA ILE A 32 -4.07 -7.33 -5.41
C ILE A 32 -5.59 -7.20 -5.55
N GLY A 33 -6.33 -7.10 -4.44
CA GLY A 33 -7.78 -6.91 -4.42
C GLY A 33 -8.62 -8.17 -4.63
N LYS A 34 -8.05 -9.37 -4.41
CA LYS A 34 -8.83 -10.63 -4.38
C LYS A 34 -9.68 -10.74 -3.12
N ILE A 35 -9.20 -10.20 -2.00
CA ILE A 35 -9.95 -10.10 -0.75
C ILE A 35 -10.04 -8.64 -0.30
N GLU A 36 -11.15 -8.26 0.33
CA GLU A 36 -11.38 -6.88 0.75
C GLU A 36 -10.93 -6.60 2.19
N THR A 37 -10.82 -7.65 3.00
CA THR A 37 -10.53 -7.57 4.44
C THR A 37 -9.53 -8.64 4.85
N LEU A 38 -8.62 -8.27 5.76
CA LEU A 38 -7.75 -9.20 6.46
C LEU A 38 -8.26 -9.38 7.90
N PRO A 39 -8.50 -10.61 8.36
CA PRO A 39 -8.82 -10.86 9.76
C PRO A 39 -7.73 -10.25 10.66
N PHE A 40 -8.13 -9.52 11.69
CA PHE A 40 -7.24 -8.92 12.70
C PHE A 40 -6.29 -7.80 12.21
N PHE A 41 -6.41 -7.33 10.97
CA PHE A 41 -5.62 -6.20 10.46
C PHE A 41 -6.50 -5.05 9.95
N ASP A 42 -6.21 -3.84 10.43
CA ASP A 42 -6.82 -2.63 9.88
C ASP A 42 -6.21 -2.33 8.50
N LYS A 43 -7.06 -2.43 7.48
CA LYS A 43 -6.78 -2.04 6.09
C LYS A 43 -6.06 -0.70 5.97
N LYS A 44 -6.45 0.30 6.76
CA LYS A 44 -5.84 1.63 6.74
C LYS A 44 -4.40 1.59 7.25
N LEU A 45 -4.12 0.78 8.27
CA LEU A 45 -2.76 0.60 8.79
C LEU A 45 -1.85 -0.09 7.76
N ILE A 46 -2.39 -1.05 7.00
CA ILE A 46 -1.65 -1.68 5.91
C ILE A 46 -1.25 -0.63 4.87
N PHE A 47 -2.20 0.18 4.41
CA PHE A 47 -1.89 1.23 3.44
C PHE A 47 -0.93 2.28 3.98
N CYS A 48 -1.13 2.75 5.22
CA CYS A 48 -0.21 3.68 5.86
C CYS A 48 1.22 3.13 5.85
N ARG A 49 1.36 1.86 6.24
CA ARG A 49 2.67 1.21 6.29
C ARG A 49 3.32 1.14 4.91
N LEU A 50 2.60 0.70 3.88
CA LEU A 50 3.14 0.67 2.53
C LEU A 50 3.56 2.05 2.02
N LEU A 51 2.73 3.07 2.24
CA LEU A 51 3.03 4.45 1.85
C LEU A 51 4.26 5.02 2.57
N SER A 52 4.52 4.58 3.80
CA SER A 52 5.71 4.97 4.57
C SER A 52 6.95 4.14 4.26
N THR A 53 6.79 2.90 3.79
CA THR A 53 7.92 1.98 3.52
C THR A 53 8.48 2.13 2.12
N TYR A 54 7.62 2.35 1.11
CA TYR A 54 8.01 2.32 -0.30
C TYR A 54 7.91 3.66 -0.99
N ASP A 55 8.76 3.85 -2.00
CA ASP A 55 8.67 4.98 -2.90
C ASP A 55 7.47 4.83 -3.86
N TRP A 56 7.10 5.94 -4.48
CA TRP A 56 5.94 6.02 -5.37
C TRP A 56 5.98 5.02 -6.54
N TYR A 57 7.14 4.82 -7.16
CA TYR A 57 7.26 3.92 -8.31
C TYR A 57 7.09 2.45 -7.90
N THR A 58 7.50 2.10 -6.69
CA THR A 58 7.26 0.76 -6.13
C THR A 58 5.77 0.58 -5.83
N LEU A 59 5.12 1.57 -5.21
CA LEU A 59 3.70 1.52 -4.86
C LEU A 59 2.78 1.33 -6.07
N ILE A 60 2.99 2.08 -7.16
CA ILE A 60 2.17 1.95 -8.39
C ILE A 60 2.33 0.58 -9.09
N LYS A 61 3.45 -0.12 -8.86
CA LYS A 61 3.68 -1.47 -9.39
C LYS A 61 3.12 -2.54 -8.46
N LEU A 62 3.15 -2.29 -7.15
CA LEU A 62 2.71 -3.23 -6.13
C LEU A 62 1.18 -3.26 -6.04
N VAL A 63 0.56 -2.09 -5.88
CA VAL A 63 -0.86 -1.89 -5.58
C VAL A 63 -1.63 -1.50 -6.85
N PRO A 64 -2.74 -2.18 -7.20
CA PRO A 64 -3.55 -1.84 -8.36
C PRO A 64 -4.25 -0.50 -8.16
N LYS A 65 -4.53 0.22 -9.27
CA LYS A 65 -5.10 1.57 -9.27
C LYS A 65 -6.35 1.73 -8.40
N LYS A 66 -7.24 0.72 -8.37
CA LYS A 66 -8.46 0.72 -7.53
C LYS A 66 -8.11 0.87 -6.04
N LEU A 67 -7.24 0.01 -5.53
CA LEU A 67 -6.81 0.05 -4.12
C LEU A 67 -5.89 1.22 -3.83
N LEU A 68 -5.12 1.69 -4.82
CA LEU A 68 -4.29 2.88 -4.66
C LEU A 68 -5.15 4.13 -4.39
N ARG A 69 -6.35 4.21 -4.97
CA ARG A 69 -7.31 5.28 -4.66
C ARG A 69 -7.73 5.27 -3.19
N GLU A 70 -7.96 4.07 -2.65
CA GLU A 70 -8.32 3.87 -1.23
C GLU A 70 -7.13 4.14 -0.30
N ALA A 71 -5.92 3.73 -0.69
CA ALA A 71 -4.70 4.02 0.05
C ALA A 71 -4.42 5.53 0.15
N LEU A 72 -4.84 6.31 -0.85
CA LEU A 72 -4.68 7.76 -0.87
C LEU A 72 -5.90 8.53 -0.31
N ALA A 73 -6.86 7.84 0.32
CA ALA A 73 -7.99 8.49 0.96
C ALA A 73 -7.53 9.31 2.19
N ASP A 74 -8.29 10.36 2.54
CA ASP A 74 -7.90 11.30 3.60
C ASP A 74 -7.77 10.65 4.98
N ASP A 75 -8.49 9.56 5.23
CA ASP A 75 -8.42 8.79 6.47
C ASP A 75 -7.12 7.98 6.61
N VAL A 76 -6.50 7.56 5.49
CA VAL A 76 -5.17 6.94 5.44
C VAL A 76 -4.10 8.03 5.48
N LEU A 77 -4.18 9.03 4.60
CA LEU A 77 -3.20 10.12 4.53
C LEU A 77 -3.15 10.93 5.83
N GLY A 78 -4.27 11.02 6.55
CA GLY A 78 -4.37 11.65 7.86
C GLY A 78 -3.48 11.01 8.92
N ARG A 79 -3.14 9.72 8.78
CA ARG A 79 -2.32 8.93 9.71
C ARG A 79 -0.84 8.91 9.32
N LEU A 80 -0.47 9.45 8.17
CA LEU A 80 0.92 9.48 7.71
C LEU A 80 1.74 10.51 8.47
N TYR A 81 2.96 10.10 8.82
CA TYR A 81 3.99 10.95 9.39
C TYR A 81 5.33 10.64 8.69
N PRO A 82 6.16 11.65 8.38
CA PRO A 82 6.01 13.08 8.68
C PRO A 82 5.00 13.82 7.76
N LYS A 83 4.67 15.07 8.10
CA LYS A 83 3.72 15.91 7.32
C LYS A 83 4.11 16.03 5.84
N GLU A 84 5.39 16.08 5.53
CA GLU A 84 5.91 16.13 4.16
C GLU A 84 5.49 14.93 3.32
N LEU A 85 5.49 13.73 3.93
CA LEU A 85 5.06 12.50 3.27
C LEU A 85 3.57 12.57 2.92
N LYS A 86 2.76 13.10 3.84
CA LYS A 86 1.32 13.34 3.62
C LYS A 86 1.09 14.29 2.45
N GLU A 87 1.78 15.44 2.40
CA GLU A 87 1.62 16.41 1.32
C GLU A 87 2.06 15.83 -0.04
N LYS A 88 3.16 15.05 -0.07
CA LYS A 88 3.60 14.34 -1.28
C LYS A 88 2.50 13.42 -1.84
N TYR A 89 1.83 12.66 -0.98
CA TYR A 89 0.78 11.75 -1.42
C TYR A 89 -0.56 12.42 -1.74
N LYS A 90 -0.86 13.56 -1.12
CA LYS A 90 -1.98 14.42 -1.57
C LYS A 90 -1.74 14.89 -3.00
N TYR A 91 -0.53 15.38 -3.30
CA TYR A 91 -0.18 15.80 -4.66
C TYR A 91 -0.26 14.62 -5.65
N ALA A 92 0.24 13.45 -5.28
CA ALA A 92 0.14 12.26 -6.11
C ALA A 92 -1.33 11.85 -6.39
N ARG A 93 -2.21 11.97 -5.41
CA ARG A 93 -3.66 11.74 -5.57
C ARG A 93 -4.27 12.70 -6.58
N GLU A 94 -3.96 14.00 -6.48
CA GLU A 94 -4.49 15.01 -7.39
C GLU A 94 -4.04 14.77 -8.84
N ILE A 95 -2.83 14.25 -9.08
CA ILE A 95 -2.37 13.93 -10.42
C ILE A 95 -3.09 12.69 -10.99
N LEU A 96 -3.24 11.63 -10.19
CA LEU A 96 -3.75 10.35 -10.67
C LEU A 96 -5.27 10.28 -10.82
N PHE A 97 -5.98 11.04 -10.01
CA PHE A 97 -7.43 10.93 -9.82
C PHE A 97 -8.16 12.27 -9.92
N LYS A 98 -7.52 13.28 -10.52
CA LYS A 98 -8.21 14.48 -11.01
C LYS A 98 -9.31 14.12 -12.00
#